data_AF-A0A7W5KSE0-F1
#
_entry.id   AF-A0A7W5KSE0-F1
#
_cell.length_a   1.000
_cell.length_b   1.000
_cell.length_c   1.000
_cell.angle_alpha   90.00
_cell.angle_beta   90.00
_cell.angle_gamma   90.00
#
_symmetry.space_group_name_H-M   'P 1'
#
loop_
_entity.id
_entity.type
_entity.pdbx_description
1 polymer ?
#
loop_
_entity_poly.entity_id
_entity_poly.type
_entity_poly.pdbx_seq_one_letter_code
_entity_poly.pdbx_strand_id
1 'polypeptide(L)'
;MMAAPFTASGIAIAVDPVRMLDELCAHFVEHSTVRRDGDQVTLEMMIGKADIRHEGRSLAIELSCKSARALQNVRSVLAEHLFQFAGDDTLELTWSDAPKAGRLPDLREIRVIGARNISPHMRRVTVACDDTKHFAHGGLHFRLLIPPKGRVPVWPKLRADGRIEWAKDEDALTVRIYTFRSIDLERGEIDIDFVLHEGENMPGAEWAVNAKPGDIAGALGPGGGGVPDATSIILAGDETALPAISRIAAEVSEGTHLRIFLEIDGPTEELPLPSAGTVELTWMHRNGAPAGTMGFVESAIKNALATADAETFVWAGCERSEAKRIRDFLKTERGHDRHKMSIGAYWEC
;
A
#
# COMPACT_ATOMS: atom_id res chain seq x y z
N MET A 1 16.13 -21.78 14.56
CA MET A 1 17.34 -21.05 14.12
C MET A 1 16.82 -19.88 13.28
N MET A 2 16.91 -18.63 13.76
CA MET A 2 16.42 -17.49 12.99
C MET A 2 17.29 -17.33 11.74
N ALA A 3 16.68 -17.24 10.56
CA ALA A 3 17.41 -17.00 9.32
C ALA A 3 18.20 -15.69 9.42
N ALA A 4 19.42 -15.65 8.86
CA ALA A 4 20.20 -14.43 8.81
C ALA A 4 19.40 -13.32 8.09
N PRO A 5 19.40 -12.08 8.60
CA PRO A 5 18.71 -10.99 7.95
C PRO A 5 19.30 -10.70 6.57
N PHE A 6 18.46 -10.22 5.66
CA PHE A 6 18.92 -9.71 4.36
C PHE A 6 19.51 -8.33 4.58
N THR A 7 20.78 -8.15 4.22
CA THR A 7 21.50 -6.90 4.46
C THR A 7 22.09 -6.32 3.18
N ALA A 8 22.26 -4.99 3.18
CA ALA A 8 23.02 -4.26 2.17
C ALA A 8 23.74 -3.09 2.86
N SER A 9 24.89 -2.68 2.33
CA SER A 9 25.57 -1.48 2.80
C SER A 9 25.79 -0.50 1.65
N GLY A 10 25.74 0.79 1.95
CA GLY A 10 25.92 1.84 0.97
C GLY A 10 26.70 3.01 1.52
N ILE A 11 27.25 3.81 0.61
CA ILE A 11 27.94 5.06 0.93
C ILE A 11 27.33 6.16 0.06
N ALA A 12 26.81 7.19 0.72
CA ALA A 12 26.33 8.40 0.07
C ALA A 12 27.33 9.54 0.30
N ILE A 13 27.88 10.15 -0.75
CA ILE A 13 28.76 11.32 -0.67
C ILE A 13 27.93 12.54 -1.03
N ALA A 14 27.69 13.42 -0.05
CA ALA A 14 26.85 14.60 -0.19
C ALA A 14 27.67 15.89 -0.04
N VAL A 15 27.10 17.00 -0.51
CA VAL A 15 27.63 18.36 -0.23
C VAL A 15 27.51 18.67 1.26
N ASP A 16 26.35 18.41 1.85
CA ASP A 16 26.06 18.61 3.27
C ASP A 16 25.41 17.34 3.88
N PRO A 17 26.22 16.36 4.33
CA PRO A 17 25.71 15.11 4.90
C PRO A 17 24.97 15.32 6.23
N VAL A 18 25.30 16.36 7.01
CA VAL A 18 24.65 16.63 8.29
C VAL A 18 23.22 17.12 8.06
N ARG A 19 23.05 18.11 7.17
CA ARG A 19 21.72 18.57 6.76
C ARG A 19 20.88 17.42 6.18
N MET A 20 21.48 16.58 5.33
CA MET A 20 20.78 15.42 4.77
C MET A 20 20.29 14.44 5.85
N LEU A 21 21.08 14.24 6.90
CA LEU A 21 20.72 13.42 8.04
C LEU A 21 19.58 14.05 8.87
N ASP A 22 19.56 15.37 9.01
CA ASP A 22 18.48 16.13 9.65
C ASP A 22 17.16 15.98 8.88
N GLU A 23 17.21 16.14 7.56
CA GLU A 23 16.04 16.01 6.67
C GLU A 23 15.47 14.58 6.69
N LEU A 24 16.34 13.55 6.68
CA LEU A 24 15.93 12.16 6.87
C LEU A 24 15.20 11.96 8.21
N CYS A 25 15.75 12.46 9.32
CA CYS A 25 15.10 12.36 10.63
C CYS A 25 13.72 13.00 10.63
N ALA A 26 13.62 14.23 10.10
CA ALA A 26 12.38 14.99 10.06
C ALA A 26 11.31 14.32 9.19
N HIS A 27 11.71 13.76 8.04
CA HIS A 27 10.78 13.11 7.13
C HIS A 27 10.27 11.77 7.67
N PHE A 28 11.15 10.94 8.22
CA PHE A 28 10.80 9.56 8.59
C PHE A 28 10.11 9.42 9.95
N VAL A 29 10.01 10.48 10.75
CA VAL A 29 9.36 10.44 12.08
C VAL A 29 7.88 10.06 12.02
N GLU A 30 7.19 10.38 10.92
CA GLU A 30 5.78 10.04 10.74
C GLU A 30 5.56 8.56 10.36
N HIS A 31 6.59 7.91 9.80
CA HIS A 31 6.50 6.60 9.16
C HIS A 31 7.37 5.52 9.82
N SER A 32 8.23 5.89 10.75
CA SER A 32 9.18 4.99 11.41
C SER A 32 9.47 5.41 12.84
N THR A 33 10.08 4.53 13.62
CA THR A 33 10.72 4.93 14.87
C THR A 33 12.11 5.46 14.53
N VAL A 34 12.33 6.76 14.76
CA VAL A 34 13.61 7.43 14.52
C VAL A 34 14.36 7.56 15.84
N ARG A 35 15.61 7.08 15.88
CA ARG A 35 16.54 7.35 16.97
C ARG A 35 17.78 8.04 16.42
N ARG A 36 18.22 9.10 17.08
CA ARG A 36 19.44 9.83 16.72
C ARG A 36 20.36 9.95 17.93
N ASP A 37 21.63 9.65 17.72
CA ASP A 37 22.71 9.81 18.69
C ASP A 37 23.90 10.46 17.97
N GLY A 38 24.02 11.78 18.10
CA GLY A 38 25.00 12.59 17.38
C GLY A 38 24.95 12.38 15.87
N ASP A 39 26.02 11.79 15.34
CA ASP A 39 26.27 11.52 13.92
C ASP A 39 25.67 10.18 13.44
N GLN A 40 24.97 9.44 14.32
CA GLN A 40 24.30 8.20 13.99
C GLN A 40 22.77 8.33 14.05
N VAL A 41 22.10 7.82 13.02
CA VAL A 41 20.64 7.71 12.94
C VAL A 41 20.25 6.25 12.72
N THR A 42 19.24 5.81 13.45
CA THR A 42 18.57 4.53 13.24
C THR A 42 17.11 4.80 12.86
N LEU A 43 16.71 4.30 11.70
CA LEU A 43 15.34 4.28 11.22
C LEU A 43 14.80 2.86 11.35
N GLU A 44 13.88 2.63 12.29
CA GLU A 44 13.17 1.35 12.43
C GLU A 44 11.81 1.45 11.71
N MET A 45 11.74 0.86 10.52
CA MET A 45 10.55 0.80 9.68
C MET A 45 9.82 -0.53 9.87
N MET A 46 8.56 -0.62 9.44
CA MET A 46 7.77 -1.85 9.56
C MET A 46 8.42 -3.06 8.88
N ILE A 47 9.09 -2.84 7.74
CA ILE A 47 9.65 -3.90 6.89
C ILE A 47 11.17 -4.05 7.00
N GLY A 48 11.84 -3.19 7.77
CA GLY A 48 13.30 -3.20 7.85
C GLY A 48 13.87 -2.07 8.69
N LYS A 49 15.19 -2.07 8.82
CA LYS A 49 15.97 -1.10 9.57
C LYS A 49 17.02 -0.47 8.65
N ALA A 50 17.25 0.83 8.82
CA ALA A 50 18.39 1.53 8.25
C ALA A 50 19.20 2.18 9.38
N ASP A 51 20.48 1.84 9.49
CA ASP A 51 21.45 2.54 10.33
C ASP A 51 22.32 3.42 9.43
N ILE A 52 22.39 4.70 9.74
CA ILE A 52 23.08 5.71 8.94
C ILE A 52 24.06 6.44 9.84
N ARG A 53 25.33 6.50 9.46
CA ARG A 53 26.37 7.19 10.20
C ARG A 53 27.05 8.22 9.32
N HIS A 54 27.17 9.44 9.82
CA HIS A 54 27.96 10.49 9.19
C HIS A 54 29.45 10.29 9.45
N GLU A 55 30.23 10.25 8.37
CA GLU A 55 31.68 10.11 8.39
C GLU A 55 32.30 11.10 7.39
N GLY A 56 32.73 12.27 7.90
CA GLY A 56 33.37 13.32 7.09
C GLY A 56 32.42 13.93 6.05
N ARG A 57 32.57 13.56 4.78
CA ARG A 57 31.68 13.98 3.68
C ARG A 57 30.66 12.92 3.27
N SER A 58 30.63 11.80 3.97
CA SER A 58 29.84 10.64 3.60
C SER A 58 28.82 10.25 4.66
N LEU A 59 27.77 9.58 4.22
CA LEU A 59 26.84 8.83 5.05
C LEU A 59 27.08 7.34 4.76
N ALA A 60 27.60 6.61 5.75
CA ALA A 60 27.67 5.16 5.73
C ALA A 60 26.30 4.60 6.09
N ILE A 61 25.76 3.71 5.27
CA ILE A 61 24.40 3.18 5.39
C ILE A 61 24.47 1.66 5.54
N GLU A 62 23.78 1.12 6.53
CA GLU A 62 23.56 -0.31 6.70
C GLU A 62 22.05 -0.60 6.74
N LEU A 63 21.60 -1.51 5.88
CA LEU A 63 20.22 -1.96 5.79
C LEU A 63 20.11 -3.38 6.34
N SER A 64 19.03 -3.65 7.08
CA SER A 64 18.71 -4.99 7.58
C SER A 64 17.21 -5.26 7.49
N CYS A 65 16.83 -6.30 6.76
CA CYS A 65 15.44 -6.58 6.40
C CYS A 65 15.10 -8.07 6.53
N LYS A 66 13.81 -8.37 6.65
CA LYS A 66 13.30 -9.75 6.81
C LYS A 66 13.23 -10.54 5.49
N SER A 67 13.35 -9.86 4.35
CA SER A 67 13.33 -10.48 3.02
C SER A 67 14.12 -9.66 2.01
N ALA A 68 14.59 -10.29 0.93
CA ALA A 68 15.24 -9.61 -0.20
C ALA A 68 14.35 -8.50 -0.80
N ARG A 69 13.04 -8.75 -0.81
CA ARG A 69 12.02 -7.80 -1.25
C ARG A 69 11.95 -6.56 -0.37
N ALA A 70 11.88 -6.77 0.94
CA ALA A 70 11.89 -5.66 1.90
C ALA A 70 13.20 -4.86 1.81
N LEU A 71 14.34 -5.54 1.64
CA LEU A 71 15.64 -4.91 1.44
C LEU A 71 15.64 -4.00 0.21
N GLN A 72 15.14 -4.49 -0.93
CA GLN A 72 15.00 -3.70 -2.15
C GLN A 72 14.13 -2.47 -1.94
N ASN A 73 12.98 -2.62 -1.28
CA ASN A 73 12.05 -1.51 -1.05
C ASN A 73 12.64 -0.44 -0.12
N VAL A 74 13.23 -0.85 1.01
CA VAL A 74 13.89 0.08 1.94
C VAL A 74 15.05 0.79 1.24
N ARG A 75 15.86 0.07 0.45
CA ARG A 75 16.93 0.65 -0.36
C ARG A 75 16.41 1.71 -1.33
N SER A 76 15.38 1.40 -2.12
CA SER A 76 14.83 2.34 -3.09
C SER A 76 14.20 3.57 -2.44
N VAL A 77 13.46 3.38 -1.33
CA VAL A 77 12.87 4.49 -0.58
C VAL A 77 13.96 5.40 -0.01
N LEU A 78 14.98 4.84 0.63
CA LEU A 78 16.07 5.64 1.19
C LEU A 78 16.84 6.38 0.09
N ALA A 79 17.19 5.69 -1.00
CA ALA A 79 17.88 6.30 -2.14
C ALA A 79 17.07 7.47 -2.73
N GLU A 80 15.76 7.30 -2.93
CA GLU A 80 14.92 8.37 -3.47
C GLU A 80 14.93 9.63 -2.57
N HIS A 81 14.81 9.45 -1.26
CA HIS A 81 14.84 10.58 -0.31
C HIS A 81 16.21 11.25 -0.25
N LEU A 82 17.31 10.48 -0.28
CA LEU A 82 18.66 11.07 -0.33
C LEU A 82 18.81 11.99 -1.55
N PHE A 83 18.39 11.53 -2.74
CA PHE A 83 18.44 12.36 -3.95
C PHE A 83 17.45 13.52 -3.92
N GLN A 84 16.26 13.34 -3.35
CA GLN A 84 15.29 14.42 -3.17
C GLN A 84 15.84 15.54 -2.28
N PHE A 85 16.47 15.17 -1.15
CA PHE A 85 17.06 16.11 -0.18
C PHE A 85 18.34 16.78 -0.69
N ALA A 86 19.10 16.09 -1.55
CA ALA A 86 20.19 16.73 -2.28
C ALA A 86 19.69 17.85 -3.20
N GLY A 87 18.51 17.69 -3.83
CA GLY A 87 17.98 18.66 -4.78
C GLY A 87 18.92 18.86 -5.96
N ASP A 88 19.44 20.07 -6.13
CA ASP A 88 20.42 20.42 -7.17
C ASP A 88 21.87 20.12 -6.75
N ASP A 89 22.11 19.80 -5.47
CA ASP A 89 23.45 19.45 -4.98
C ASP A 89 23.90 18.09 -5.54
N THR A 90 25.21 17.97 -5.78
CA THR A 90 25.79 16.70 -6.23
C THR A 90 25.71 15.65 -5.11
N LEU A 91 25.13 14.50 -5.44
CA LEU A 91 25.08 13.31 -4.59
C LEU A 91 25.57 12.10 -5.36
N GLU A 92 26.55 11.40 -4.80
CA GLU A 92 26.97 10.08 -5.27
C GLU A 92 26.50 9.03 -4.27
N LEU A 93 25.77 8.00 -4.74
CA LEU A 93 25.32 6.89 -3.90
C LEU A 93 25.78 5.57 -4.52
N THR A 94 26.49 4.77 -3.73
CA THR A 94 26.98 3.45 -4.12
C THR A 94 26.55 2.40 -3.11
N TRP A 95 26.20 1.21 -3.60
CA TRP A 95 25.84 0.05 -2.78
C TRP A 95 26.90 -1.04 -2.95
N SER A 96 27.28 -1.70 -1.86
CA SER A 96 28.25 -2.80 -1.86
C SER A 96 27.79 -4.00 -2.69
N ASP A 97 26.47 -4.22 -2.75
CA ASP A 97 25.81 -5.25 -3.53
C ASP A 97 25.17 -4.72 -4.82
N ALA A 98 25.62 -3.53 -5.30
CA ALA A 98 25.13 -2.76 -6.44
C ALA A 98 23.98 -3.44 -7.21
N PRO A 99 22.71 -3.03 -6.98
CA PRO A 99 21.58 -3.71 -7.58
C PRO A 99 21.74 -3.84 -9.09
N LYS A 100 21.51 -5.05 -9.61
CA LYS A 100 21.58 -5.30 -11.05
C LYS A 100 20.54 -4.44 -11.74
N ALA A 101 21.01 -3.51 -12.58
CA ALA A 101 20.14 -2.69 -13.39
C ALA A 101 19.26 -3.58 -14.27
N GLY A 102 17.96 -3.32 -14.29
CA GLY A 102 17.03 -4.20 -15.00
C GLY A 102 15.60 -4.10 -14.51
N ARG A 103 14.80 -5.12 -14.83
CA ARG A 103 13.38 -5.20 -14.44
C ARG A 103 13.25 -5.19 -12.92
N LEU A 104 12.28 -4.44 -12.40
CA LEU A 104 11.95 -4.48 -10.98
C LEU A 104 11.52 -5.91 -10.56
N PRO A 105 12.10 -6.50 -9.50
CA PRO A 105 11.73 -7.83 -9.02
C PRO A 105 10.24 -7.95 -8.65
N ASP A 106 9.65 -6.86 -8.19
CA ASP A 106 8.26 -6.78 -7.71
C ASP A 106 7.25 -6.42 -8.82
N LEU A 107 7.70 -6.29 -10.07
CA LEU A 107 6.84 -5.96 -11.20
C LEU A 107 6.44 -7.20 -11.99
N ARG A 108 5.14 -7.40 -12.16
CA ARG A 108 4.57 -8.33 -13.14
C ARG A 108 3.79 -7.55 -14.19
N GLU A 109 3.96 -7.90 -15.46
CA GLU A 109 2.98 -7.52 -16.47
C GLU A 109 1.74 -8.40 -16.23
N ILE A 110 0.57 -7.77 -16.17
CA ILE A 110 -0.73 -8.41 -16.03
C ILE A 110 -1.51 -8.24 -17.32
N ARG A 111 -2.27 -9.26 -17.70
CA ARG A 111 -3.12 -9.27 -18.89
C ARG A 111 -4.56 -9.48 -18.49
N VAL A 112 -5.45 -8.65 -19.01
CA VAL A 112 -6.90 -8.78 -18.79
C VAL A 112 -7.40 -10.07 -19.43
N ILE A 113 -8.11 -10.87 -18.64
CA ILE A 113 -8.82 -12.09 -19.07
C ILE A 113 -10.31 -11.80 -19.24
N GLY A 114 -10.88 -10.94 -18.40
CA GLY A 114 -12.26 -10.52 -18.51
C GLY A 114 -12.58 -9.36 -17.58
N ALA A 115 -13.71 -8.71 -17.81
CA ALA A 115 -14.21 -7.63 -16.97
C ALA A 115 -15.74 -7.65 -16.92
N ARG A 116 -16.32 -7.43 -15.74
CA ARG A 116 -17.77 -7.39 -15.53
C ARG A 116 -18.15 -6.44 -14.39
N ASN A 117 -19.35 -5.88 -14.45
CA ASN A 117 -19.92 -5.17 -13.30
C ASN A 117 -20.42 -6.21 -12.30
N ILE A 118 -20.07 -6.04 -11.02
CA ILE A 118 -20.53 -6.89 -9.91
C ILE A 118 -21.58 -6.19 -9.05
N SER A 119 -21.66 -4.87 -9.17
CA SER A 119 -22.76 -4.00 -8.75
C SER A 119 -22.83 -2.81 -9.73
N PRO A 120 -23.82 -1.89 -9.64
CA PRO A 120 -23.88 -0.73 -10.54
C PRO A 120 -22.60 0.11 -10.55
N HIS A 121 -22.00 0.36 -9.38
CA HIS A 121 -20.79 1.19 -9.24
C HIS A 121 -19.51 0.40 -8.92
N MET A 122 -19.49 -0.93 -9.04
CA MET A 122 -18.29 -1.74 -8.86
C MET A 122 -18.04 -2.63 -10.08
N ARG A 123 -16.85 -2.50 -10.67
CA ARG A 123 -16.39 -3.31 -11.80
C ARG A 123 -15.24 -4.20 -11.40
N ARG A 124 -15.38 -5.49 -11.65
CA ARG A 124 -14.32 -6.48 -11.48
C ARG A 124 -13.58 -6.67 -12.79
N VAL A 125 -12.26 -6.52 -12.76
CA VAL A 125 -11.36 -6.92 -13.84
C VAL A 125 -10.54 -8.11 -13.37
N THR A 126 -10.65 -9.22 -14.09
CA THR A 126 -9.86 -10.43 -13.85
C THR A 126 -8.65 -10.41 -14.77
N VAL A 127 -7.46 -10.58 -14.19
CA VAL A 127 -6.18 -10.54 -14.91
C VAL A 127 -5.36 -11.81 -14.64
N ALA A 128 -4.44 -12.13 -15.53
CA ALA A 128 -3.45 -13.19 -15.34
C ALA A 128 -2.02 -12.65 -15.50
N CYS A 129 -1.04 -13.35 -14.95
CA CYS A 129 0.39 -13.07 -15.17
C CYS A 129 1.23 -14.35 -15.03
N ASP A 130 2.48 -14.28 -15.47
CA ASP A 130 3.40 -15.43 -15.51
C ASP A 130 3.69 -16.05 -14.11
N ASP A 131 3.46 -15.31 -13.03
CA ASP A 131 3.76 -15.72 -11.66
C ASP A 131 2.81 -15.05 -10.66
N THR A 132 1.59 -15.57 -10.56
CA THR A 132 0.57 -15.11 -9.61
C THR A 132 0.94 -15.40 -8.15
N LYS A 133 1.77 -16.42 -7.90
CA LYS A 133 2.25 -16.79 -6.56
C LYS A 133 3.01 -15.65 -5.90
N HIS A 134 3.66 -14.78 -6.69
CA HIS A 134 4.30 -13.55 -6.20
C HIS A 134 3.36 -12.64 -5.40
N PHE A 135 2.06 -12.62 -5.74
CA PHE A 135 1.07 -11.76 -5.09
C PHE A 135 0.33 -12.43 -3.93
N ALA A 136 0.50 -13.75 -3.73
CA ALA A 136 -0.20 -14.51 -2.70
C ALA A 136 0.21 -14.10 -1.27
N HIS A 137 1.36 -13.45 -1.10
CA HIS A 137 1.91 -13.08 0.21
C HIS A 137 2.44 -11.64 0.24
N GLY A 138 2.34 -10.97 1.40
CA GLY A 138 3.10 -9.76 1.71
C GLY A 138 2.34 -8.43 1.64
N GLY A 139 1.11 -8.39 1.14
CA GLY A 139 0.29 -7.17 1.19
C GLY A 139 -1.05 -7.29 0.46
N LEU A 140 -2.00 -6.42 0.83
CA LEU A 140 -3.33 -6.37 0.21
C LEU A 140 -3.35 -5.60 -1.11
N HIS A 141 -2.44 -4.64 -1.29
CA HIS A 141 -2.51 -3.67 -2.39
C HIS A 141 -1.36 -3.81 -3.39
N PHE A 142 -1.47 -3.12 -4.51
CA PHE A 142 -0.40 -2.96 -5.49
C PHE A 142 -0.56 -1.64 -6.24
N ARG A 143 0.52 -1.21 -6.89
CA ARG A 143 0.48 -0.14 -7.86
C ARG A 143 0.12 -0.72 -9.22
N LEU A 144 -1.05 -0.37 -9.73
CA LEU A 144 -1.46 -0.56 -11.11
C LEU A 144 -0.76 0.50 -11.97
N LEU A 145 0.00 0.05 -12.96
CA LEU A 145 0.72 0.89 -13.92
C LEU A 145 0.00 0.81 -15.26
N ILE A 146 -0.71 1.88 -15.62
CA ILE A 146 -1.51 1.95 -16.84
C ILE A 146 -0.67 2.63 -17.93
N PRO A 147 -0.36 1.92 -19.03
CA PRO A 147 0.38 2.52 -20.14
C PRO A 147 -0.50 3.50 -20.92
N PRO A 148 0.10 4.53 -21.55
CA PRO A 148 -0.61 5.40 -22.48
C PRO A 148 -1.23 4.59 -23.63
N LYS A 149 -2.44 4.98 -24.03
CA LYS A 149 -3.22 4.27 -25.05
C LYS A 149 -2.47 4.20 -26.38
N GLY A 150 -2.39 3.00 -26.96
CA GLY A 150 -1.78 2.77 -28.27
C GLY A 150 -0.25 2.72 -28.28
N ARG A 151 0.39 2.74 -27.10
CA ARG A 151 1.85 2.65 -26.97
C ARG A 151 2.29 1.31 -26.40
N VAL A 152 3.50 0.89 -26.77
CA VAL A 152 4.16 -0.26 -26.14
C VAL A 152 4.61 0.18 -24.74
N PRO A 153 4.28 -0.55 -23.67
CA PRO A 153 4.64 -0.14 -22.32
C PRO A 153 6.15 -0.06 -22.10
N VAL A 154 6.60 1.03 -21.48
CA VAL A 154 7.96 1.17 -20.97
C VAL A 154 7.92 0.99 -19.47
N TRP A 155 8.24 -0.23 -19.03
CA TRP A 155 8.19 -0.59 -17.61
C TRP A 155 9.32 0.05 -16.79
N PRO A 156 9.05 0.43 -15.53
CA PRO A 156 10.07 0.99 -14.66
C PRO A 156 11.19 -0.01 -14.38
N LYS A 157 12.41 0.51 -14.21
CA LYS A 157 13.63 -0.29 -14.03
C LYS A 157 14.36 0.09 -12.75
N LEU A 158 15.09 -0.86 -12.20
CA LEU A 158 16.01 -0.60 -11.10
C LEU A 158 17.30 0.01 -11.63
N ARG A 159 17.77 1.07 -10.98
CA ARG A 159 19.08 1.68 -11.22
C ARG A 159 20.13 1.11 -10.25
N ALA A 160 21.40 1.23 -10.61
CA ALA A 160 22.52 0.79 -9.78
C ALA A 160 22.64 1.56 -8.45
N ASP A 161 22.14 2.80 -8.39
CA ASP A 161 22.05 3.61 -7.17
C ASP A 161 20.86 3.19 -6.27
N GLY A 162 20.08 2.19 -6.69
CA GLY A 162 18.93 1.67 -5.95
C GLY A 162 17.61 2.37 -6.25
N ARG A 163 17.59 3.46 -7.01
CA ARG A 163 16.34 4.17 -7.39
C ARG A 163 15.58 3.45 -8.50
N ILE A 164 14.31 3.83 -8.64
CA ILE A 164 13.45 3.37 -9.73
C ILE A 164 13.51 4.40 -10.87
N GLU A 165 13.91 3.96 -12.05
CA GLU A 165 13.79 4.72 -13.28
C GLU A 165 12.38 4.53 -13.86
N TRP A 166 11.61 5.61 -13.88
CA TRP A 166 10.27 5.65 -14.45
C TRP A 166 10.31 6.12 -15.91
N ALA A 167 9.37 5.62 -16.71
CA ALA A 167 9.12 6.15 -18.05
C ALA A 167 8.65 7.62 -17.96
N LYS A 168 9.06 8.42 -18.93
CA LYS A 168 8.81 9.87 -18.98
C LYS A 168 8.08 10.25 -20.26
N ASP A 169 7.64 11.49 -20.32
CA ASP A 169 7.03 12.11 -21.51
C ASP A 169 5.86 11.28 -22.04
N GLU A 170 5.85 10.97 -23.34
CA GLU A 170 4.76 10.23 -23.99
C GLU A 170 4.63 8.78 -23.51
N ASP A 171 5.65 8.23 -22.84
CA ASP A 171 5.64 6.88 -22.28
C ASP A 171 5.30 6.84 -20.78
N ALA A 172 5.02 8.01 -20.18
CA ALA A 172 4.71 8.12 -18.75
C ALA A 172 3.51 7.23 -18.36
N LEU A 173 3.73 6.38 -17.36
CA LEU A 173 2.71 5.47 -16.85
C LEU A 173 1.81 6.19 -15.86
N THR A 174 0.50 5.97 -15.98
CA THR A 174 -0.42 6.40 -14.91
C THR A 174 -0.38 5.37 -13.78
N VAL A 175 -0.10 5.83 -12.55
CA VAL A 175 0.00 4.97 -11.37
C VAL A 175 -1.24 5.16 -10.49
N ARG A 176 -1.89 4.05 -10.14
CA ARG A 176 -2.98 4.01 -9.14
C ARG A 176 -2.77 2.85 -8.18
N ILE A 177 -3.24 2.98 -6.95
CA ILE A 177 -3.15 1.92 -5.94
C ILE A 177 -4.48 1.18 -5.91
N TYR A 178 -4.44 -0.13 -6.07
CA TYR A 178 -5.61 -1.00 -6.01
C TYR A 178 -5.35 -2.20 -5.10
N THR A 179 -6.42 -2.88 -4.73
CA THR A 179 -6.38 -4.10 -3.93
C THR A 179 -6.41 -5.32 -4.83
N PHE A 180 -5.55 -6.31 -4.55
CA PHE A 180 -5.78 -7.66 -5.06
C PHE A 180 -6.98 -8.23 -4.31
N ARG A 181 -8.14 -8.33 -4.96
CA ARG A 181 -9.39 -8.77 -4.31
C ARG A 181 -9.39 -10.25 -3.98
N SER A 182 -8.92 -11.07 -4.91
CA SER A 182 -8.71 -12.51 -4.72
C SER A 182 -7.66 -13.00 -5.70
N ILE A 183 -6.94 -14.05 -5.32
CA ILE A 183 -5.89 -14.66 -6.12
C ILE A 183 -6.20 -16.14 -6.23
N ASP A 184 -6.51 -16.60 -7.44
CA ASP A 184 -6.73 -18.00 -7.76
C ASP A 184 -5.44 -18.58 -8.34
N LEU A 185 -4.73 -19.35 -7.51
CA LEU A 185 -3.44 -19.94 -7.90
C LEU A 185 -3.58 -21.13 -8.85
N GLU A 186 -4.74 -21.79 -8.87
CA GLU A 186 -4.99 -22.92 -9.78
C GLU A 186 -5.23 -22.42 -11.20
N ARG A 187 -6.01 -21.33 -11.33
CA ARG A 187 -6.30 -20.70 -12.62
C ARG A 187 -5.23 -19.70 -13.05
N GLY A 188 -4.37 -19.25 -12.14
CA GLY A 188 -3.40 -18.20 -12.42
C GLY A 188 -4.09 -16.85 -12.65
N GLU A 189 -5.19 -16.60 -11.95
CA GLU A 189 -6.04 -15.42 -12.12
C GLU A 189 -6.08 -14.56 -10.85
N ILE A 190 -6.25 -13.26 -11.04
CA ILE A 190 -6.32 -12.26 -9.99
C ILE A 190 -7.52 -11.36 -10.29
N ASP A 191 -8.42 -11.23 -9.33
CA ASP A 191 -9.51 -10.26 -9.41
C ASP A 191 -9.07 -8.92 -8.80
N ILE A 192 -9.46 -7.84 -9.48
CA ILE A 192 -9.27 -6.47 -9.02
C ILE A 192 -10.62 -5.76 -9.15
N ASP A 193 -11.09 -5.15 -8.06
CA ASP A 193 -12.37 -4.44 -8.01
C ASP A 193 -12.13 -2.93 -8.09
N PHE A 194 -12.84 -2.27 -9.00
CA PHE A 194 -12.73 -0.84 -9.30
C PHE A 194 -14.05 -0.16 -9.00
N VAL A 195 -14.02 0.84 -8.12
CA VAL A 195 -15.13 1.78 -7.95
C VAL A 195 -15.28 2.58 -9.25
N LEU A 196 -16.49 2.56 -9.79
CA LEU A 196 -16.90 3.39 -10.91
C LEU A 196 -17.52 4.66 -10.34
N HIS A 197 -16.97 5.80 -10.72
CA HIS A 197 -17.51 7.08 -10.31
C HIS A 197 -17.31 8.11 -11.41
N GLU A 198 -18.11 9.16 -11.35
CA GLU A 198 -18.08 10.27 -12.29
C GLU A 198 -17.06 11.32 -11.83
N GLY A 199 -16.52 12.08 -12.77
CA GLY A 199 -15.53 13.12 -12.50
C GLY A 199 -14.50 13.26 -13.62
N GLU A 200 -13.65 14.27 -13.52
CA GLU A 200 -12.49 14.43 -14.39
C GLU A 200 -11.29 13.65 -13.84
N ASN A 201 -10.42 13.17 -14.73
CA ASN A 201 -9.15 12.52 -14.37
C ASN A 201 -9.29 11.27 -13.50
N MET A 202 -10.11 10.31 -13.94
CA MET A 202 -10.34 9.03 -13.26
C MET A 202 -9.68 7.84 -13.97
N PRO A 203 -8.36 7.85 -14.19
CA PRO A 203 -7.71 6.92 -15.11
C PRO A 203 -7.83 5.46 -14.70
N GLY A 204 -7.97 5.18 -13.40
CA GLY A 204 -8.18 3.81 -12.93
C GLY A 204 -9.60 3.29 -13.26
N ALA A 205 -10.63 4.08 -13.00
CA ALA A 205 -12.02 3.76 -13.37
C ALA A 205 -12.18 3.71 -14.90
N GLU A 206 -11.61 4.68 -15.63
CA GLU A 206 -11.58 4.72 -17.09
C GLU A 206 -10.90 3.49 -17.68
N TRP A 207 -9.75 3.08 -17.13
CA TRP A 207 -9.06 1.86 -17.55
C TRP A 207 -9.96 0.63 -17.33
N ALA A 208 -10.58 0.51 -16.15
CA ALA A 208 -11.43 -0.63 -15.82
C ALA A 208 -12.66 -0.73 -16.73
N VAL A 209 -13.34 0.39 -17.00
CA VAL A 209 -14.51 0.45 -17.90
C VAL A 209 -14.13 0.00 -19.31
N ASN A 210 -12.96 0.40 -19.78
CA ASN A 210 -12.48 0.09 -21.13
C ASN A 210 -11.74 -1.25 -21.25
N ALA A 211 -11.45 -1.92 -20.13
CA ALA A 211 -10.67 -3.16 -20.09
C ALA A 211 -11.32 -4.26 -20.93
N LYS A 212 -10.53 -4.82 -21.85
CA LYS A 212 -10.91 -5.93 -22.73
C LYS A 212 -9.90 -7.07 -22.62
N PRO A 213 -10.32 -8.32 -22.85
CA PRO A 213 -9.40 -9.45 -22.88
C PRO A 213 -8.21 -9.17 -23.81
N GLY A 214 -7.00 -9.37 -23.31
CA GLY A 214 -5.75 -9.10 -24.02
C GLY A 214 -5.07 -7.77 -23.65
N ASP A 215 -5.79 -6.80 -23.08
CA ASP A 215 -5.20 -5.54 -22.61
C ASP A 215 -4.14 -5.80 -21.53
N ILE A 216 -3.10 -4.94 -21.51
CA ILE A 216 -1.94 -5.10 -20.62
C ILE A 216 -1.79 -3.92 -19.65
N ALA A 217 -1.33 -4.22 -18.44
CA ALA A 217 -0.94 -3.25 -17.43
C ALA A 217 0.23 -3.80 -16.60
N GLY A 218 0.86 -2.95 -15.79
CA GLY A 218 1.86 -3.37 -14.81
C GLY A 218 1.23 -3.53 -13.42
N ALA A 219 1.61 -4.57 -12.69
CA ALA A 219 1.33 -4.74 -11.28
C ALA A 219 2.64 -4.70 -10.49
N LEU A 220 2.85 -3.63 -9.73
CA LEU A 220 4.03 -3.40 -8.91
C LEU A 220 3.67 -3.52 -7.42
N GLY A 221 4.11 -4.60 -6.77
CA GLY A 221 3.70 -4.94 -5.41
C GLY A 221 4.03 -6.39 -5.05
N PRO A 222 3.31 -7.03 -4.09
CA PRO A 222 2.21 -6.48 -3.27
C PRO A 222 2.68 -5.57 -2.12
N GLY A 223 2.06 -4.42 -1.90
CA GLY A 223 2.36 -3.50 -0.80
C GLY A 223 1.21 -3.38 0.21
N GLY A 224 1.44 -2.58 1.26
CA GLY A 224 0.48 -2.34 2.34
C GLY A 224 0.55 -3.38 3.46
N GLY A 225 -0.42 -3.30 4.38
CA GLY A 225 -0.61 -4.32 5.41
C GLY A 225 -1.16 -5.62 4.84
N GLY A 226 -1.13 -6.68 5.65
CA GLY A 226 -1.76 -7.96 5.36
C GLY A 226 -3.07 -8.14 6.15
N VAL A 227 -3.58 -9.36 6.12
CA VAL A 227 -4.65 -9.82 7.01
C VAL A 227 -4.16 -9.71 8.46
N PRO A 228 -4.88 -9.01 9.36
CA PRO A 228 -4.48 -8.92 10.76
C PRO A 228 -4.54 -10.29 11.44
N ASP A 229 -3.50 -10.64 12.18
CA ASP A 229 -3.47 -11.80 13.07
C ASP A 229 -4.09 -11.41 14.41
N ALA A 230 -5.42 -11.51 14.51
CA ALA A 230 -6.20 -11.13 15.68
C ALA A 230 -7.51 -11.93 15.79
N THR A 231 -7.97 -12.15 17.02
CA THR A 231 -9.23 -12.86 17.31
C THR A 231 -10.46 -11.96 17.24
N SER A 232 -10.30 -10.64 17.43
CA SER A 232 -11.35 -9.63 17.33
C SER A 232 -10.88 -8.51 16.41
N ILE A 233 -11.64 -8.23 15.35
CA ILE A 233 -11.29 -7.23 14.34
C ILE A 233 -12.51 -6.37 14.01
N ILE A 234 -12.32 -5.05 14.06
CA ILE A 234 -13.24 -4.07 13.49
C ILE A 234 -12.70 -3.67 12.11
N LEU A 235 -13.50 -3.91 11.08
CA LEU A 235 -13.23 -3.48 9.70
C LEU A 235 -14.21 -2.38 9.34
N ALA A 236 -13.74 -1.21 8.92
CA ALA A 236 -14.63 -0.13 8.49
C ALA A 236 -14.11 0.58 7.24
N GLY A 237 -14.99 0.97 6.33
CA GLY A 237 -14.55 1.72 5.16
C GLY A 237 -15.67 2.04 4.18
N ASP A 238 -15.33 2.79 3.15
CA ASP A 238 -16.22 3.06 2.02
C ASP A 238 -16.06 2.02 0.90
N GLU A 239 -16.76 2.22 -0.22
CA GLU A 239 -16.69 1.32 -1.38
C GLU A 239 -15.27 1.12 -1.93
N THR A 240 -14.34 2.07 -1.72
CA THR A 240 -12.95 1.93 -2.16
C THR A 240 -12.18 0.93 -1.29
N ALA A 241 -12.60 0.75 -0.04
CA ALA A 241 -12.04 -0.21 0.90
C ALA A 241 -12.76 -1.56 0.91
N LEU A 242 -13.97 -1.64 0.34
CA LEU A 242 -14.74 -2.87 0.21
C LEU A 242 -13.93 -4.05 -0.35
N PRO A 243 -13.08 -3.91 -1.40
CA PRO A 243 -12.27 -5.02 -1.89
C PRO A 243 -11.27 -5.56 -0.87
N ALA A 244 -10.68 -4.67 -0.05
CA ALA A 244 -9.71 -5.05 0.97
C ALA A 244 -10.39 -5.70 2.18
N ILE A 245 -11.49 -5.12 2.65
CA ILE A 245 -12.33 -5.70 3.70
C ILE A 245 -12.82 -7.09 3.29
N SER A 246 -13.26 -7.24 2.04
CA SER A 246 -13.71 -8.53 1.49
C SER A 246 -12.59 -9.57 1.44
N ARG A 247 -11.36 -9.17 1.12
CA ARG A 247 -10.21 -10.07 1.13
C ARG A 247 -9.83 -10.45 2.56
N ILE A 248 -9.77 -9.49 3.47
CA ILE A 248 -9.50 -9.75 4.89
C ILE A 248 -10.54 -10.74 5.44
N ALA A 249 -11.83 -10.48 5.24
CA ALA A 249 -12.89 -11.36 5.68
C ALA A 249 -12.76 -12.79 5.12
N ALA A 250 -12.35 -12.94 3.87
CA ALA A 250 -12.16 -14.25 3.25
C ALA A 250 -10.90 -15.00 3.74
N GLU A 251 -9.89 -14.30 4.26
CA GLU A 251 -8.57 -14.87 4.58
C GLU A 251 -8.27 -14.95 6.09
N VAL A 252 -9.14 -14.43 6.97
CA VAL A 252 -8.99 -14.61 8.42
C VAL A 252 -9.12 -16.08 8.83
N SER A 253 -8.48 -16.42 9.94
CA SER A 253 -8.60 -17.73 10.57
C SER A 253 -10.01 -18.01 11.10
N GLU A 254 -10.37 -19.29 11.18
CA GLU A 254 -11.54 -19.74 11.92
C GLU A 254 -11.50 -19.24 13.38
N GLY A 255 -12.66 -18.85 13.92
CA GLY A 255 -12.78 -18.31 15.26
C GLY A 255 -12.50 -16.80 15.39
N THR A 256 -12.07 -16.13 14.32
CA THR A 256 -11.99 -14.65 14.31
C THR A 256 -13.39 -14.04 14.31
N HIS A 257 -13.62 -13.06 15.19
CA HIS A 257 -14.84 -12.25 15.24
C HIS A 257 -14.63 -10.95 14.46
N LEU A 258 -15.43 -10.74 13.43
CA LEU A 258 -15.40 -9.57 12.54
C LEU A 258 -16.62 -8.70 12.77
N ARG A 259 -16.40 -7.43 13.13
CA ARG A 259 -17.43 -6.38 13.08
C ARG A 259 -17.13 -5.47 11.90
N ILE A 260 -17.98 -5.53 10.88
CA ILE A 260 -17.73 -4.91 9.58
C ILE A 260 -18.73 -3.78 9.34
N PHE A 261 -18.23 -2.59 9.03
CA PHE A 261 -19.02 -1.40 8.71
C PHE A 261 -18.64 -0.88 7.33
N LEU A 262 -19.55 -0.96 6.36
CA LEU A 262 -19.27 -0.59 4.98
C LEU A 262 -20.20 0.52 4.52
N GLU A 263 -19.63 1.69 4.27
CA GLU A 263 -20.30 2.79 3.58
C GLU A 263 -20.36 2.49 2.08
N ILE A 264 -21.56 2.56 1.50
CA ILE A 264 -21.83 2.38 0.07
C ILE A 264 -22.98 3.30 -0.34
N ASP A 265 -23.19 3.49 -1.65
CA ASP A 265 -24.26 4.37 -2.13
C ASP A 265 -25.66 3.89 -1.71
N GLY A 266 -25.97 2.60 -1.90
CA GLY A 266 -27.27 2.03 -1.57
C GLY A 266 -27.28 0.50 -1.62
N PRO A 267 -28.43 -0.14 -1.37
CA PRO A 267 -28.55 -1.59 -1.22
C PRO A 267 -28.17 -2.38 -2.48
N THR A 268 -28.19 -1.77 -3.66
CA THR A 268 -27.75 -2.41 -4.92
C THR A 268 -26.23 -2.57 -5.02
N GLU A 269 -25.47 -1.91 -4.13
CA GLU A 269 -24.02 -2.02 -4.03
C GLU A 269 -23.55 -3.09 -3.04
N GLU A 270 -24.48 -3.75 -2.33
CA GLU A 270 -24.14 -4.79 -1.36
C GLU A 270 -23.56 -6.03 -2.06
N LEU A 271 -22.38 -6.45 -1.60
CA LEU A 271 -21.67 -7.62 -2.12
C LEU A 271 -21.52 -8.69 -1.03
N PRO A 272 -21.55 -9.99 -1.38
CA PRO A 272 -21.35 -11.05 -0.42
C PRO A 272 -19.94 -11.00 0.19
N LEU A 273 -19.85 -11.20 1.51
CA LEU A 273 -18.60 -11.25 2.27
C LEU A 273 -18.43 -12.65 2.89
N PRO A 274 -17.93 -13.64 2.12
CA PRO A 274 -17.62 -14.95 2.67
C PRO A 274 -16.47 -14.85 3.68
N SER A 275 -16.54 -15.65 4.75
CA SER A 275 -15.54 -15.68 5.82
C SER A 275 -15.54 -17.03 6.53
N ALA A 276 -14.37 -17.43 7.03
CA ALA A 276 -14.24 -18.54 7.98
C ALA A 276 -14.48 -18.09 9.45
N GLY A 277 -14.48 -16.78 9.70
CA GLY A 277 -14.80 -16.18 10.99
C GLY A 277 -16.31 -15.90 11.18
N THR A 278 -16.66 -15.39 12.36
CA THR A 278 -18.02 -14.90 12.64
C THR A 278 -18.13 -13.45 12.18
N VAL A 279 -19.12 -13.14 11.33
CA VAL A 279 -19.30 -11.81 10.73
C VAL A 279 -20.55 -11.11 11.27
N GLU A 280 -20.35 -9.95 11.87
CA GLU A 280 -21.38 -8.94 12.15
C GLU A 280 -21.23 -7.79 11.15
N LEU A 281 -22.04 -7.82 10.08
CA LEU A 281 -21.97 -6.84 8.98
C LEU A 281 -23.05 -5.78 9.11
N THR A 282 -22.66 -4.51 8.99
CA THR A 282 -23.54 -3.35 8.87
C THR A 282 -23.22 -2.59 7.58
N TRP A 283 -24.19 -2.52 6.68
CA TRP A 283 -24.14 -1.61 5.53
C TRP A 283 -24.65 -0.23 5.91
N MET A 284 -23.89 0.80 5.55
CA MET A 284 -24.18 2.21 5.83
C MET A 284 -24.47 2.90 4.50
N HIS A 285 -25.74 3.01 4.13
CA HIS A 285 -26.14 3.54 2.83
C HIS A 285 -26.16 5.07 2.83
N ARG A 286 -25.46 5.68 1.86
CA ARG A 286 -25.50 7.13 1.64
C ARG A 286 -26.82 7.63 1.05
N ASN A 287 -27.55 6.77 0.36
CA ASN A 287 -28.83 7.07 -0.29
C ASN A 287 -28.72 8.31 -1.22
N GLY A 288 -27.68 8.35 -2.07
CA GLY A 288 -27.43 9.44 -3.01
C GLY A 288 -26.69 10.65 -2.45
N ALA A 289 -26.34 10.68 -1.16
CA ALA A 289 -25.39 11.67 -0.65
C ALA A 289 -23.99 11.45 -1.28
N PRO A 290 -23.22 12.53 -1.54
CA PRO A 290 -21.88 12.38 -2.08
C PRO A 290 -20.97 11.52 -1.20
N ALA A 291 -20.04 10.78 -1.81
CA ALA A 291 -19.04 10.01 -1.08
C ALA A 291 -18.18 10.94 -0.20
N GLY A 292 -17.76 10.45 0.96
CA GLY A 292 -16.86 11.18 1.88
C GLY A 292 -17.51 12.32 2.68
N THR A 293 -18.82 12.56 2.56
CA THR A 293 -19.50 13.66 3.28
C THR A 293 -20.24 13.24 4.55
N MET A 294 -20.44 11.94 4.77
CA MET A 294 -21.35 11.46 5.82
C MET A 294 -20.67 11.22 7.18
N GLY A 295 -19.36 10.94 7.20
CA GLY A 295 -18.64 10.62 8.44
C GLY A 295 -19.07 9.28 9.08
N PHE A 296 -19.60 8.36 8.27
CA PHE A 296 -20.15 7.09 8.76
C PHE A 296 -19.06 6.15 9.26
N VAL A 297 -17.91 6.08 8.57
CA VAL A 297 -16.80 5.20 8.93
C VAL A 297 -16.25 5.59 10.30
N GLU A 298 -16.02 6.88 10.54
CA GLU A 298 -15.57 7.41 11.83
C GLU A 298 -16.58 7.10 12.95
N SER A 299 -17.85 7.41 12.71
CA SER A 299 -18.91 7.21 13.70
C SER A 299 -19.07 5.73 14.07
N ALA A 300 -19.01 4.84 13.08
CA ALA A 300 -19.11 3.40 13.29
C ALA A 300 -17.96 2.86 14.14
N ILE A 301 -16.71 3.28 13.86
CA ILE A 301 -15.54 2.88 14.66
C ILE A 301 -15.68 3.36 16.11
N LYS A 302 -16.03 4.63 16.34
CA LYS A 302 -16.20 5.19 17.69
C LYS A 302 -17.24 4.40 18.49
N ASN A 303 -18.39 4.13 17.88
CA ASN A 303 -19.47 3.36 18.52
C ASN A 303 -19.07 1.91 18.78
N ALA A 304 -18.42 1.26 17.82
CA ALA A 304 -17.99 -0.13 17.97
C ALA A 304 -16.97 -0.30 19.10
N LEU A 305 -16.07 0.67 19.23
CA LEU A 305 -15.02 0.67 20.24
C LEU A 305 -15.49 1.02 21.65
N ALA A 306 -16.70 1.55 21.82
CA ALA A 306 -17.26 1.78 23.16
C ALA A 306 -17.41 0.48 23.98
N THR A 307 -17.55 -0.66 23.31
CA THR A 307 -17.73 -1.99 23.94
C THR A 307 -16.64 -3.00 23.57
N ALA A 308 -15.64 -2.61 22.76
CA ALA A 308 -14.58 -3.51 22.32
C ALA A 308 -13.46 -3.64 23.37
N ASP A 309 -12.83 -4.81 23.40
CA ASP A 309 -11.64 -5.05 24.21
C ASP A 309 -10.41 -4.26 23.71
N ALA A 310 -9.35 -4.21 24.52
CA ALA A 310 -8.09 -3.53 24.19
C ALA A 310 -7.20 -4.32 23.21
N GLU A 311 -7.53 -5.57 22.92
CA GLU A 311 -6.82 -6.44 21.96
C GLU A 311 -7.39 -6.33 20.55
N THR A 312 -8.56 -5.72 20.39
CA THR A 312 -9.29 -5.60 19.13
C THR A 312 -8.46 -4.84 18.10
N PHE A 313 -8.25 -5.46 16.95
CA PHE A 313 -7.57 -4.83 15.83
C PHE A 313 -8.55 -3.92 15.09
N VAL A 314 -8.14 -2.69 14.78
CA VAL A 314 -8.96 -1.73 14.02
C VAL A 314 -8.36 -1.50 12.65
N TRP A 315 -9.05 -1.91 11.60
CA TRP A 315 -8.68 -1.65 10.23
C TRP A 315 -9.67 -0.70 9.57
N ALA A 316 -9.19 0.34 8.91
CA ALA A 316 -10.05 1.19 8.10
C ALA A 316 -9.40 1.71 6.82
N GLY A 317 -10.22 1.89 5.80
CA GLY A 317 -9.87 2.57 4.55
C GLY A 317 -11.00 3.48 4.12
N CYS A 318 -10.72 4.78 3.97
CA CYS A 318 -11.72 5.75 3.54
C CYS A 318 -11.06 7.04 3.01
N GLU A 319 -11.87 8.07 2.76
CA GLU A 319 -11.44 9.42 2.42
C GLU A 319 -10.42 9.98 3.43
N ARG A 320 -9.44 10.75 2.94
CA ARG A 320 -8.28 11.28 3.68
C ARG A 320 -8.64 12.01 4.97
N SER A 321 -9.60 12.93 4.92
CA SER A 321 -9.99 13.74 6.08
C SER A 321 -10.63 12.87 7.17
N GLU A 322 -11.47 11.90 6.79
CA GLU A 322 -12.09 10.97 7.73
C GLU A 322 -11.08 9.99 8.32
N ALA A 323 -10.21 9.42 7.49
CA ALA A 323 -9.10 8.58 7.93
C ALA A 323 -8.19 9.31 8.93
N LYS A 324 -7.98 10.63 8.74
CA LYS A 324 -7.24 11.46 9.70
C LYS A 324 -7.97 11.56 11.04
N ARG A 325 -9.26 11.89 11.05
CA ARG A 325 -10.06 11.98 12.29
C ARG A 325 -10.08 10.65 13.05
N ILE A 326 -10.18 9.53 12.34
CA ILE A 326 -10.09 8.19 12.93
C ILE A 326 -8.73 7.97 13.62
N ARG A 327 -7.62 8.31 12.94
CA ARG A 327 -6.27 8.19 13.52
C ARG A 327 -6.11 9.07 14.76
N ASP A 328 -6.60 10.30 14.72
CA ASP A 328 -6.50 11.24 15.84
C ASP A 328 -7.29 10.74 17.05
N PHE A 329 -8.51 10.23 16.85
CA PHE A 329 -9.33 9.60 17.89
C PHE A 329 -8.62 8.38 18.51
N LEU A 330 -8.14 7.45 17.69
CA LEU A 330 -7.49 6.23 18.18
C LEU A 330 -6.21 6.53 18.98
N LYS A 331 -5.38 7.46 18.49
CA LYS A 331 -4.10 7.80 19.12
C LYS A 331 -4.27 8.68 20.35
N THR A 332 -4.99 9.80 20.21
CA THR A 332 -4.97 10.88 21.20
C THR A 332 -6.06 10.70 22.26
N GLU A 333 -7.25 10.29 21.86
CA GLU A 333 -8.40 10.19 22.78
C GLU A 333 -8.47 8.82 23.46
N ARG A 334 -8.17 7.74 22.72
CA ARG A 334 -8.32 6.36 23.22
C ARG A 334 -7.01 5.69 23.63
N GLY A 335 -5.86 6.21 23.20
CA GLY A 335 -4.55 5.60 23.46
C GLY A 335 -4.42 4.18 22.90
N HIS A 336 -5.08 3.89 21.76
CA HIS A 336 -5.09 2.57 21.13
C HIS A 336 -3.70 2.18 20.65
N ASP A 337 -3.32 0.92 20.87
CA ASP A 337 -2.00 0.41 20.47
C ASP A 337 -1.79 0.57 18.96
N ARG A 338 -0.69 1.21 18.56
CA ARG A 338 -0.31 1.42 17.16
C ARG A 338 -0.10 0.12 16.38
N HIS A 339 0.18 -0.98 17.07
CA HIS A 339 0.34 -2.30 16.47
C HIS A 339 -1.01 -3.01 16.25
N LYS A 340 -2.09 -2.49 16.83
CA LYS A 340 -3.46 -3.00 16.72
C LYS A 340 -4.36 -2.10 15.88
N MET A 341 -3.78 -1.30 14.99
CA MET A 341 -4.55 -0.51 14.03
C MET A 341 -3.85 -0.36 12.68
N SER A 342 -4.65 -0.26 11.62
CA SER A 342 -4.21 0.09 10.27
C SER A 342 -5.26 0.97 9.59
N ILE A 343 -4.98 2.27 9.47
CA ILE A 343 -5.94 3.27 8.97
C ILE A 343 -5.37 3.93 7.71
N GLY A 344 -5.91 3.55 6.55
CA GLY A 344 -5.52 4.05 5.23
C GLY A 344 -6.39 5.21 4.75
N ALA A 345 -5.75 6.23 4.19
CA ALA A 345 -6.41 7.25 3.37
C ALA A 345 -6.36 6.80 1.91
N TYR A 346 -7.49 6.40 1.34
CA TYR A 346 -7.53 5.77 0.01
C TYR A 346 -7.71 6.79 -1.11
N TRP A 347 -8.41 7.88 -0.83
CA TRP A 347 -8.72 8.93 -1.78
C TRP A 347 -8.93 10.26 -1.05
N GLU A 348 -9.09 11.34 -1.82
CA GLU A 348 -9.44 12.68 -1.33
C GLU A 348 -10.37 13.35 -2.34
N CYS A 349 -11.24 14.23 -1.85
CA CYS A 349 -12.17 15.00 -2.67
C CYS A 349 -11.51 16.19 -3.38
#